data_AF-A0A7X7EU65-F1
#
_entry.id   AF-A0A7X7EU65-F1
#
_cell.length_a   1.000
_cell.length_b   1.000
_cell.length_c   1.000
_cell.angle_alpha   90.00
_cell.angle_beta   90.00
_cell.angle_gamma   90.00
#
_symmetry.space_group_name_H-M   'P 1'
#
loop_
_entity.id
_entity.type
_entity.pdbx_description
1 polymer ?
#
loop_
_entity_poly.entity_id
_entity_poly.type
_entity_poly.pdbx_seq_one_letter_code
_entity_poly.pdbx_strand_id
1 'polypeptide(L)'
;MKQLLIYLYSTLLTALIITGCQSSSHTRYAPDTEERIKQVENSLGDWVQTQYDTTWNLWERMKHHNITGVSIAVVHDFKLRNNAQEPLN
;
A
#
# COMPACT_ATOMS: atom_id res chain seq x y z
N MET A 1 -48.09 1.57 -7.35
CA MET A 1 -47.40 0.72 -6.35
C MET A 1 -46.10 0.10 -6.91
N LYS A 2 -46.14 -0.65 -8.01
CA LYS A 2 -44.96 -1.34 -8.56
C LYS A 2 -43.82 -0.42 -9.06
N GLN A 3 -44.17 0.73 -9.67
CA GLN A 3 -43.15 1.67 -10.15
C GLN A 3 -42.39 2.38 -9.02
N LEU A 4 -43.06 2.66 -7.89
CA LEU A 4 -42.42 3.22 -6.71
C LEU A 4 -41.42 2.24 -6.08
N LEU A 5 -41.75 0.95 -6.09
CA LEU A 5 -40.84 -0.14 -5.69
C LEU A 5 -39.59 -0.20 -6.58
N ILE A 6 -39.72 -0.02 -7.90
CA ILE A 6 -38.59 -0.03 -8.85
C ILE A 6 -37.65 1.14 -8.60
N TYR A 7 -38.19 2.35 -8.36
CA TYR A 7 -37.36 3.50 -8.02
C TYR A 7 -36.61 3.32 -6.69
N LEU A 8 -37.25 2.69 -5.70
CA LEU A 8 -36.65 2.41 -4.39
C LEU A 8 -35.48 1.42 -4.49
N TYR A 9 -35.62 0.37 -5.32
CA TYR A 9 -34.50 -0.54 -5.59
C TYR A 9 -33.39 0.11 -6.41
N SER A 10 -33.73 0.96 -7.38
CA SER A 10 -32.76 1.68 -8.20
C SER A 10 -31.87 2.61 -7.35
N THR A 11 -32.48 3.37 -6.43
CA THR A 11 -31.74 4.26 -5.51
C THR A 11 -30.92 3.47 -4.49
N LEU A 12 -31.43 2.33 -4.01
CA LEU A 12 -30.69 1.44 -3.12
C LEU A 12 -29.46 0.82 -3.80
N LEU A 13 -29.58 0.40 -5.06
CA LEU A 13 -28.49 -0.18 -5.84
C LEU A 13 -27.38 0.85 -6.10
N THR A 14 -27.75 2.10 -6.40
CA THR A 14 -26.75 3.16 -6.62
C THR A 14 -26.02 3.54 -5.33
N ALA A 15 -26.71 3.56 -4.18
CA ALA A 15 -26.07 3.79 -2.88
C ALA A 15 -25.05 2.68 -2.53
N LEU A 16 -25.37 1.42 -2.83
CA LEU A 16 -24.51 0.27 -2.54
C LEU A 16 -23.15 0.35 -3.28
N ILE A 17 -23.15 0.82 -4.53
CA ILE A 17 -21.93 0.87 -5.35
C ILE A 17 -20.96 1.95 -4.84
N ILE A 18 -21.47 3.08 -4.33
CA ILE A 18 -20.63 4.21 -3.89
C ILE A 18 -19.93 3.91 -2.56
N THR A 19 -20.56 3.14 -1.66
CA THR A 19 -19.97 2.79 -0.35
C THR A 19 -18.84 1.76 -0.43
N GLY A 20 -18.70 1.04 -1.54
CA GLY A 20 -17.66 0.01 -1.72
C GLY A 20 -16.24 0.55 -1.98
N CYS A 21 -16.08 1.81 -2.37
CA CYS A 21 -14.77 2.43 -2.64
C CYS A 21 -14.17 3.05 -1.38
N GLN A 22 -13.74 2.22 -0.42
CA GLN A 22 -12.86 2.69 0.64
C GLN A 22 -11.41 2.60 0.16
N SER A 23 -10.83 3.74 -0.23
CA SER A 23 -9.40 3.86 -0.52
C SER A 23 -8.61 3.52 0.74
N SER A 24 -7.69 2.56 0.67
CA SER A 24 -6.73 2.28 1.74
C SER A 24 -5.97 3.57 2.07
N SER A 25 -6.12 4.07 3.30
CA SER A 25 -5.37 5.22 3.76
C SER A 25 -3.89 4.85 3.87
N HIS A 26 -3.05 5.57 3.12
CA HIS A 26 -1.60 5.43 3.23
C HIS A 26 -1.20 5.84 4.66
N THR A 27 -0.83 4.87 5.48
CA THR A 27 -0.36 5.16 6.85
C THR A 27 0.95 5.91 6.72
N ARG A 28 0.99 7.17 7.18
CA ARG A 28 2.24 7.92 7.25
C ARG A 28 3.03 7.35 8.43
N TYR A 29 4.22 6.81 8.15
CA TYR A 29 5.04 6.20 9.18
C TYR A 29 5.75 7.29 10.01
N ALA A 30 6.24 6.91 11.18
CA ALA A 30 7.18 7.75 11.91
C ALA A 30 8.44 7.99 11.04
N PRO A 31 9.09 9.17 11.15
CA PRO A 31 10.18 9.55 10.26
C PRO A 31 11.36 8.57 10.29
N ASP A 32 11.67 7.99 11.45
CA ASP A 32 12.71 6.96 11.61
C ASP A 32 12.40 5.68 10.82
N THR A 33 11.11 5.31 10.80
CA THR A 33 10.58 4.14 10.12
C THR A 33 10.56 4.38 8.62
N GLU A 34 10.21 5.59 8.15
CA GLU A 34 10.28 5.97 6.73
C GLU A 34 11.72 5.89 6.21
N GLU A 35 12.70 6.40 6.95
CA GLU A 35 14.11 6.33 6.56
C GLU A 35 14.59 4.88 6.44
N ARG A 36 14.17 4.03 7.36
CA ARG A 36 14.54 2.62 7.34
C ARG A 36 13.84 1.84 6.23
N ILE A 37 12.58 2.13 5.93
CA ILE A 37 11.88 1.56 4.77
C ILE A 37 12.65 1.92 3.50
N LYS A 38 13.07 3.18 3.32
CA LYS A 38 13.89 3.59 2.18
C LYS A 38 15.22 2.83 2.10
N GLN A 39 15.90 2.63 3.23
CA GLN A 39 17.14 1.85 3.26
C GLN A 39 16.90 0.40 2.81
N VAL A 40 15.84 -0.24 3.30
CA VAL A 40 15.48 -1.60 2.89
C VAL A 40 15.13 -1.64 1.40
N GLU A 41 14.28 -0.73 0.92
CA GLU A 41 13.87 -0.67 -0.48
C GLU A 41 15.06 -0.44 -1.43
N ASN A 42 15.98 0.45 -1.07
CA ASN A 42 17.20 0.67 -1.84
C ASN A 42 18.13 -0.54 -1.82
N SER A 43 18.12 -1.32 -0.73
CA SER A 43 18.93 -2.55 -0.60
C SER A 43 18.31 -3.76 -1.33
N LEU A 44 17.03 -3.69 -1.71
CA LEU A 44 16.36 -4.70 -2.56
C LEU A 44 16.64 -4.49 -4.06
N GLY A 45 17.23 -3.36 -4.43
CA GLY A 45 17.68 -3.09 -5.80
C GLY A 45 18.85 -3.98 -6.23
N ASP A 46 19.09 -4.08 -7.53
CA ASP A 46 20.23 -4.81 -8.06
C ASP A 46 21.55 -4.18 -7.57
N TRP A 47 22.55 -5.01 -7.25
CA TRP A 47 23.88 -4.53 -6.87
C TRP A 47 24.55 -3.82 -8.06
N VAL A 48 24.28 -4.29 -9.28
CA VAL A 48 24.83 -3.67 -10.49
C VAL A 48 23.81 -2.72 -11.09
N GLN A 49 24.10 -1.43 -11.05
CA GLN A 49 23.32 -0.41 -11.76
C GLN A 49 23.93 -0.20 -13.14
N THR A 50 23.14 -0.42 -14.19
CA THR A 50 23.49 -0.07 -15.56
C THR A 50 22.98 1.33 -15.91
N GLN A 51 23.50 1.91 -16.99
CA GLN A 51 23.13 3.25 -17.49
C GLN A 51 21.62 3.37 -17.81
N TYR A 52 20.92 2.24 -17.91
CA TYR A 52 19.51 2.12 -18.27
C TYR A 52 18.64 1.72 -17.08
N ASP A 53 19.22 1.48 -15.90
CA ASP A 53 18.47 1.12 -14.70
C ASP A 53 17.86 2.35 -14.04
N THR A 54 16.54 2.31 -13.92
CA THR A 54 15.81 3.27 -13.10
C THR A 54 15.99 2.90 -11.63
N THR A 55 16.62 3.78 -10.85
CA THR A 55 16.85 3.66 -9.41
C THR A 55 15.55 3.87 -8.59
N TRP A 56 14.44 3.33 -9.08
CA TRP A 56 13.14 3.48 -8.45
C TRP A 56 13.08 2.69 -7.15
N ASN A 57 12.71 3.38 -6.08
CA ASN A 57 12.28 2.70 -4.87
C ASN A 57 10.96 1.95 -5.13
N LEU A 58 10.58 1.06 -4.23
CA LEU A 58 9.44 0.18 -4.46
C LEU A 58 8.13 0.96 -4.61
N TRP A 59 7.98 2.05 -3.86
CA TRP A 59 6.85 2.96 -3.99
C TRP A 59 6.73 3.56 -5.40
N GLU A 60 7.83 4.06 -5.94
CA GLU A 60 7.91 4.61 -7.30
C GLU A 60 7.58 3.55 -8.36
N ARG A 61 8.08 2.32 -8.18
CA ARG A 61 7.76 1.18 -9.06
C ARG A 61 6.28 0.82 -9.02
N MET A 62 5.67 0.79 -7.84
CA MET A 62 4.25 0.50 -7.68
C MET A 62 3.39 1.57 -8.38
N LYS A 63 3.76 2.85 -8.21
CA LYS A 63 3.09 3.96 -8.90
C LYS A 63 3.24 3.86 -10.42
N HIS A 64 4.43 3.54 -10.91
CA HIS A 64 4.70 3.42 -12.35
C HIS A 64 3.90 2.28 -12.99
N HIS A 65 3.79 1.13 -12.32
CA HIS A 65 3.08 -0.05 -12.82
C HIS A 65 1.61 -0.14 -12.40
N ASN A 66 1.07 0.88 -11.74
CA ASN A 66 -0.31 0.91 -11.23
C ASN A 66 -0.66 -0.31 -10.35
N ILE A 67 0.29 -0.74 -9.52
CA ILE A 67 0.10 -1.85 -8.58
C ILE A 67 -0.62 -1.31 -7.33
N THR A 68 -1.76 -1.93 -7.00
CA THR A 68 -2.64 -1.47 -5.91
C THR A 68 -2.06 -1.66 -4.51
N GLY A 69 -1.15 -2.62 -4.32
CA GLY A 69 -0.52 -2.88 -3.03
C GLY A 69 0.49 -4.02 -3.07
N VAL A 70 1.47 -3.96 -2.17
CA VAL A 70 2.42 -5.05 -1.90
C VAL A 70 2.61 -5.15 -0.39
N SER A 71 2.78 -6.37 0.13
CA SER A 71 3.08 -6.61 1.54
C SER A 71 4.55 -7.00 1.69
N ILE A 72 5.26 -6.35 2.60
CA ILE A 72 6.68 -6.60 2.88
C ILE A 72 6.82 -6.91 4.37
N ALA A 73 7.47 -8.01 4.68
CA ALA A 73 7.88 -8.36 6.03
C ALA A 73 9.40 -8.35 6.12
N VAL A 74 9.94 -7.58 7.07
CA VAL A 74 11.38 -7.55 7.34
C VAL A 74 11.69 -8.50 8.48
N VAL A 75 12.47 -9.55 8.20
CA VAL A 75 12.94 -10.50 9.23
C VAL A 75 14.34 -10.07 9.69
N HIS A 76 14.52 -9.93 10.99
CA HIS A 76 15.81 -9.68 11.61
C HIS A 76 15.96 -10.59 12.83
N ASP A 77 17.09 -11.31 12.94
CA ASP A 77 17.34 -12.27 14.02
C ASP A 77 16.20 -13.28 14.22
N PHE A 78 15.70 -13.86 13.13
CA PHE A 78 14.56 -14.80 13.11
C PHE A 78 13.24 -14.25 13.68
N LYS A 79 13.15 -12.94 13.91
CA LYS A 79 11.94 -12.27 14.36
C LYS A 79 11.36 -11.44 13.24
N LEU A 80 10.05 -11.53 13.07
CA LEU A 80 9.31 -10.58 12.26
C LEU A 80 9.38 -9.22 12.94
N ARG A 81 10.00 -8.25 12.26
CA ARG A 81 9.92 -6.87 12.71
C ARG A 81 8.58 -6.34 12.28
N ASN A 82 7.63 -6.32 13.19
CA ASN A 82 6.32 -5.75 12.93
C ASN A 82 6.49 -4.23 12.77
N ASN A 83 5.85 -3.69 11.73
CA ASN A 83 5.67 -2.26 11.49
C ASN A 83 4.82 -1.56 12.57
N ALA A 84 4.23 -2.31 13.48
CA ALA A 84 3.68 -1.81 14.73
C ALA A 84 4.76 -1.85 15.82
N GLN A 85 5.43 -0.71 16.01
CA GLN A 85 6.08 -0.27 17.25
C GLN A 85 6.28 -1.38 18.31
N GLU A 86 7.37 -2.13 18.21
CA GLU A 86 7.87 -2.87 19.37
C GLU A 86 8.97 -2.01 20.00
N PRO A 87 8.76 -1.45 21.21
CA PRO A 87 9.78 -0.63 21.84
C PRO A 87 10.99 -1.51 22.16
N LEU A 88 12.17 -1.03 21.75
CA LEU A 88 13.45 -1.57 22.20
C LEU A 88 13.51 -1.43 23.73
N ASN A 89 13.57 -2.56 24.43
CA ASN A 89 14.13 -2.65 25.77
C ASN A 89 15.65 -2.65 25.70
#